data_AF-A0A2T2Q3T4-F1
#
_entry.id   AF-A0A2T2Q3T4-F1
#
_cell.length_a   1.000
_cell.length_b   1.000
_cell.length_c   1.000
_cell.angle_alpha   90.00
_cell.angle_beta   90.00
_cell.angle_gamma   90.00
#
_symmetry.space_group_name_H-M   'P 1'
#
loop_
_entity.id
_entity.type
_entity.pdbx_description
1 polymer ?
#
loop_
_entity_poly.entity_id
_entity_poly.type
_entity_poly.pdbx_seq_one_letter_code
_entity_poly.pdbx_strand_id
1 'polypeptide(L)' 'MVRPEFPTFEVSLVPRRRKRWAWSISNSQGAVVAQGRESSRSAAKYQAERALFMLLLTAPYRSRLPV' A
#
# COMPACT_ATOMS: atom_id res chain seq x y z
N MET A 1 -29.36 -0.21 -3.33
CA MET A 1 -28.20 0.71 -3.33
C MET A 1 -26.94 -0.14 -3.37
N VAL A 2 -26.23 -0.19 -4.51
CA VAL A 2 -24.94 -0.87 -4.59
C VAL A 2 -23.91 0.08 -4.00
N ARG A 3 -23.31 -0.26 -2.86
CA ARG A 3 -22.16 0.50 -2.35
C ARG A 3 -21.03 0.32 -3.35
N PRO A 4 -20.35 1.40 -3.80
CA PRO A 4 -19.14 1.22 -4.57
C PRO A 4 -18.15 0.43 -3.70
N GLU A 5 -17.75 -0.75 -4.17
CA GLU A 5 -16.68 -1.52 -3.55
C GLU A 5 -15.38 -0.74 -3.80
N PHE A 6 -14.94 0.00 -2.78
CA PHE A 6 -13.65 0.66 -2.84
C PHE A 6 -12.55 -0.39 -2.67
N PRO A 7 -11.47 -0.33 -3.47
CA PRO A 7 -10.36 -1.23 -3.28
C PRO A 7 -9.70 -0.98 -1.92
N THR A 8 -9.62 -2.03 -1.11
CA THR A 8 -8.89 -2.02 0.16
C THR A 8 -7.45 -2.40 -0.07
N PHE A 9 -6.55 -1.68 0.60
CA PHE A 9 -5.12 -1.97 0.61
C PHE A 9 -4.65 -2.20 2.04
N GLU A 10 -3.82 -3.21 2.21
CA GLU A 10 -3.21 -3.55 3.49
C GLU A 10 -1.72 -3.24 3.44
N VAL A 11 -1.20 -2.59 4.49
CA VAL A 11 0.22 -2.29 4.63
C VAL A 11 0.84 -3.26 5.62
N SER A 12 1.88 -3.97 5.20
CA SER A 12 2.64 -4.88 6.07
C SER A 12 4.06 -4.37 6.29
N LEU A 13 4.55 -4.51 7.52
CA LEU A 13 5.93 -4.19 7.91
C LEU A 13 6.55 -5.43 8.56
N VAL A 14 7.57 -5.99 7.93
CA VAL A 14 8.20 -7.23 8.35
C VAL A 14 9.67 -6.98 8.70
N PRO A 15 10.13 -7.28 9.93
CA PRO A 15 11.54 -7.21 10.26
C PRO A 15 12.34 -8.25 9.47
N ARG A 16 13.51 -7.87 8.97
CA ARG A 16 14.45 -8.71 8.24
C ARG A 16 15.78 -8.80 8.99
N ARG A 17 16.65 -9.72 8.55
CA ARG A 17 18.02 -9.85 9.09
C ARG A 17 18.78 -8.51 8.95
N ARG A 18 19.73 -8.26 9.86
CA ARG A 18 20.58 -7.05 9.92
C ARG A 18 19.81 -5.74 10.16
N LYS A 19 18.80 -5.76 11.04
CA LYS A 19 18.00 -4.58 11.42
C LYS A 19 17.26 -3.87 10.27
N ARG A 20 17.17 -4.50 9.10
CA ARG A 20 16.39 -3.97 7.97
C ARG A 20 14.91 -4.29 8.15
N TRP A 21 14.06 -3.47 7.56
CA TRP A 21 12.62 -3.63 7.57
C TRP A 21 12.14 -3.75 6.13
N ALA A 22 11.41 -4.81 5.82
CA ALA A 22 10.67 -4.91 4.57
C ALA A 22 9.28 -4.29 4.78
N TRP A 23 8.76 -3.68 3.73
CA TRP A 23 7.38 -3.23 3.69
C TRP A 23 6.72 -3.70 2.41
N SER A 24 5.41 -3.95 2.45
CA SER A 24 4.62 -4.23 1.26
C SER A 24 3.21 -3.66 1.41
N ILE A 25 2.58 -3.45 0.26
CA ILE A 25 1.18 -3.10 0.13
C ILE A 25 0.52 -4.22 -0.66
N SER A 26 -0.52 -4.82 -0.13
CA SER A 26 -1.35 -5.83 -0.80
C SER A 26 -2.76 -5.30 -1.03
N ASN A 27 -3.41 -5.73 -2.10
CA ASN A 27 -4.84 -5.52 -2.27
C ASN A 27 -5.65 -6.57 -1.49
N SER A 28 -6.98 -6.41 -1.45
CA SER A 28 -7.89 -7.36 -0.81
C SER A 28 -7.84 -8.80 -1.36
N GLN A 29 -7.25 -9.01 -2.53
CA GLN A 29 -7.03 -10.33 -3.13
C GLN A 29 -5.66 -10.93 -2.75
N GLY A 30 -4.91 -10.27 -1.87
CA GLY A 30 -3.57 -10.68 -1.44
C GLY A 30 -2.46 -10.38 -2.46
N ALA A 31 -2.75 -9.73 -3.59
CA ALA A 31 -1.74 -9.40 -4.58
C ALA A 31 -0.91 -8.20 -4.10
N VAL A 32 0.41 -8.36 -4.11
CA VAL A 32 1.36 -7.29 -3.73
C VAL A 32 1.43 -6.26 -4.85
N VAL A 33 0.97 -5.04 -4.56
CA VAL A 33 0.96 -3.91 -5.50
C VAL A 33 2.19 -3.02 -5.37
N ALA A 34 2.83 -3.02 -4.20
CA ALA A 34 4.10 -2.32 -3.98
C ALA A 34 4.89 -2.98 -2.85
N GLN A 35 6.21 -2.88 -2.88
CA GLN A 35 7.08 -3.37 -1.82
C GLN A 35 8.43 -2.66 -1.81
N GLY A 36 9.11 -2.70 -0.67
CA GLY A 36 10.43 -2.12 -0.51
C GLY A 36 11.13 -2.58 0.75
N ARG A 37 12.32 -2.02 0.99
CA ARG A 37 13.15 -2.32 2.16
C ARG A 37 13.82 -1.06 2.65
N GLU A 38 13.86 -0.91 3.97
CA GLU A 38 14.45 0.24 4.63
C GLU A 38 15.33 -0.18 5.81
N SER A 39 16.15 0.76 6.27
CA SER A 39 17.09 0.56 7.39
C SER A 39 16.42 0.59 8.77
N SER A 40 15.20 1.13 8.88
CA SER A 40 14.47 1.28 10.14
C SER A 40 12.97 1.05 9.95
N ARG A 41 12.26 0.78 11.05
CA ARG A 41 10.80 0.63 11.05
C ARG A 41 10.09 1.91 10.63
N SER A 42 10.57 3.07 11.10
CA SER A 42 9.98 4.37 10.78
C SER A 42 10.15 4.72 9.30
N ALA A 43 11.34 4.46 8.73
CA ALA A 43 11.57 4.64 7.30
C ALA A 43 10.70 3.71 6.46
N ALA A 44 10.59 2.42 6.85
CA ALA A 44 9.72 1.46 6.18
C ALA A 44 8.25 1.89 6.21
N LYS A 45 7.77 2.36 7.37
CA LYS A 45 6.41 2.89 7.53
C LYS A 45 6.17 4.09 6.62
N TYR A 46 7.07 5.08 6.66
CA TYR A 46 6.96 6.28 5.83
C TYR A 46 6.91 5.95 4.34
N GLN A 47 7.80 5.07 3.86
CA GLN A 47 7.85 4.69 2.46
C GLN A 47 6.61 3.90 2.04
N ALA A 48 6.10 3.02 2.89
CA ALA A 48 4.86 2.29 2.63
C ALA A 48 3.64 3.23 2.57
N GLU A 49 3.51 4.15 3.51
CA GLU A 49 2.42 5.14 3.53
C GLU A 49 2.50 6.11 2.35
N ARG A 50 3.72 6.55 1.99
CA ARG A 50 3.95 7.37 0.79
C ARG A 50 3.58 6.63 -0.48
N ALA A 51 3.96 5.36 -0.61
CA ALA A 51 3.61 4.53 -1.76
C ALA A 51 2.09 4.30 -1.82
N LEU A 52 1.43 4.06 -0.69
CA LEU A 52 -0.02 3.95 -0.61
C LEU A 52 -0.70 5.25 -1.06
N PHE A 53 -0.23 6.39 -0.57
CA PHE A 53 -0.76 7.70 -0.97
C PHE A 53 -0.64 7.92 -2.48
N MET A 54 0.53 7.64 -3.06
CA MET A 54 0.73 7.73 -4.51
C MET A 54 -0.20 6.78 -5.26
N LEU A 55 -0.34 5.54 -4.79
CA LEU A 55 -1.25 4.55 -5.38
C LEU A 55 -2.70 5.05 -5.38
N LEU A 56 -3.17 5.63 -4.27
CA LEU A 56 -4.51 6.20 -4.14
C LEU A 56 -4.71 7.45 -5.01
N LEU A 57 -3.66 8.23 -5.27
CA LEU A 57 -3.71 9.34 -6.21
C LEU A 57 -3.83 8.88 -7.66
N THR A 58 -3.13 7.81 -8.04
CA THR A 58 -3.07 7.31 -9.42
C THR A 58 -4.11 6.24 -9.74
N ALA A 59 -4.91 5.82 -8.76
CA ALA A 59 -5.80 4.67 -8.93
C ALA A 59 -6.97 4.96 -9.90
N PRO A 60 -7.30 4.02 -10.81
CA PRO A 60 -8.37 4.18 -11.80
C PRO A 60 -9.81 4.25 -11.22
N TYR A 61 -10.02 4.20 -9.91
CA TYR A 61 -11.36 4.32 -9.34
C TYR A 61 -11.95 5.74 -9.46
N ARG A 62 -11.12 6.76 -9.75
CA ARG A 62 -11.62 8.10 -10.12
C ARG A 62 -12.39 8.08 -11.45
N SER A 63 -12.04 7.21 -12.39
CA SER A 63 -12.73 7.07 -13.69
C SER A 63 -14.07 6.33 -13.62
N ARG A 64 -14.45 5.79 -12.46
CA ARG A 64 -15.75 5.12 -12.24
C ARG A 64 -16.72 5.93 -11.37
N LEU A 65 -16.31 7.11 -10.91
CA LEU A 65 -17.24 8.05 -10.27
C LEU A 65 -17.96 8.80 -11.40
N PRO A 66 -19.31 8.74 -11.49
CA PRO A 66 -20.03 9.59 -12.42
C PRO A 66 -19.79 11.05 -12.01
N VAL A 67 -19.46 11.88 -13.01
CA VAL A 67 -19.39 13.35 -12.88
C VAL A 67 -20.81 13.91 -12.76
#